data_AF-A0A2W6SY24-F1
#
_entry.id   AF-A0A2W6SY24-F1
#
_cell.length_a   1.000
_cell.length_b   1.000
_cell.length_c   1.000
_cell.angle_alpha   90.00
_cell.angle_beta   90.00
_cell.angle_gamma   90.00
#
_symmetry.space_group_name_H-M   'P 1'
#
loop_
_entity.id
_entity.type
_entity.pdbx_description
1 polymer ?
#
loop_
_entity_poly.entity_id
_entity_poly.type
_entity_poly.pdbx_seq_one_letter_code
_entity_poly.pdbx_strand_id
1 'polypeptide(L)'
;GLVEDRVEAARAAGTLDLGIETIRAEKVVLLSDSLLRTDPVIGAETLLLRLELHRRPPITNWAALQLICKNTDNIAWLRNARSGRVALRMPTWPGQDDDGKWIERCYLIRPSGQLRMDRAALKASHWSEIEPDAFQVFWEGEVAEATENLMVETITMATGLLLPIWHKLPEDDVRVWRIDDGVGGSILGRIIHPAAVERIQREFGLDGATALGPDEIIDGARSVGGVSIPGLGPARLARVHVNDSARLEIRDYRPEDRTWLKACGAFSEVVAFKTRIFLPPDRACDILARIMAERS
;
A
#
# COMPACT_ATOMS: atom_id res chain seq x y z
N GLY A 1 21.88 -25.09 -31.60
CA GLY A 1 22.79 -24.81 -30.48
C GLY A 1 21.96 -24.77 -29.22
N LEU A 2 22.43 -25.37 -28.11
CA LEU A 2 21.61 -25.77 -26.95
C LEU A 2 20.82 -24.65 -26.22
N VAL A 3 20.96 -23.40 -26.67
CA VAL A 3 20.21 -22.23 -26.18
C VAL A 3 19.00 -21.92 -27.07
N GLU A 4 19.07 -22.15 -28.37
CA GLU A 4 17.95 -21.90 -29.31
C GLU A 4 16.85 -22.96 -29.18
N ASP A 5 17.22 -24.23 -28.97
CA ASP A 5 16.26 -25.34 -28.80
C ASP A 5 15.51 -25.30 -27.45
N ARG A 6 16.02 -24.57 -26.44
CA ARG A 6 15.30 -24.36 -25.16
C ARG A 6 14.29 -23.21 -25.23
N VAL A 7 14.44 -22.29 -26.17
CA VAL A 7 13.54 -21.14 -26.36
C VAL A 7 12.31 -21.54 -27.18
N GLU A 8 12.45 -22.46 -28.15
CA GLU A 8 11.31 -22.97 -28.93
C GLU A 8 10.43 -23.95 -28.15
N ALA A 9 11.00 -24.78 -27.28
CA ALA A 9 10.22 -25.69 -26.42
C ALA A 9 9.32 -24.96 -25.40
N ALA A 10 9.69 -23.74 -25.00
CA ALA A 10 8.91 -22.91 -24.08
C ALA A 10 7.72 -22.20 -24.77
N ARG A 11 7.78 -21.96 -26.08
CA ARG A 11 6.66 -21.38 -26.86
C ARG A 11 5.52 -22.36 -27.08
N ALA A 12 5.81 -23.66 -27.13
CA ALA A 12 4.81 -24.70 -27.40
C ALA A 12 3.98 -25.11 -26.17
N ALA A 13 4.38 -24.72 -24.95
CA ALA A 13 3.74 -25.13 -23.70
C ALA A 13 2.67 -24.15 -23.18
N GLY A 14 2.44 -23.01 -23.84
CA GLY A 14 1.43 -22.04 -23.38
C GLY A 14 1.61 -21.57 -21.93
N THR A 15 2.81 -21.68 -21.37
CA THR A 15 3.14 -21.30 -19.99
C THR A 15 4.28 -20.30 -20.01
N LEU A 16 3.94 -19.09 -20.47
CA LEU A 16 4.72 -17.89 -20.21
C LEU A 16 3.72 -16.79 -19.88
N ASP A 17 3.12 -16.89 -18.70
CA ASP A 17 2.39 -15.80 -18.04
C ASP A 17 3.43 -14.76 -17.57
N LEU A 18 4.12 -14.11 -18.51
CA LEU A 18 4.79 -12.84 -18.30
C LEU A 18 3.72 -11.78 -18.62
N GLY A 19 2.78 -11.51 -17.72
CA GLY A 19 3.02 -11.01 -16.36
C GLY A 19 2.87 -9.48 -16.32
N ILE A 20 2.00 -8.91 -17.18
CA ILE A 20 1.60 -7.51 -17.14
C ILE A 20 0.33 -7.41 -16.32
N GLU A 21 0.44 -6.95 -15.07
CA GLU A 21 -0.72 -6.61 -14.26
C GLU A 21 -1.28 -5.25 -14.68
N THR A 22 -2.60 -5.05 -14.62
CA THR A 22 -3.24 -3.79 -15.02
C THR A 22 -3.90 -3.12 -13.82
N ILE A 23 -3.47 -1.90 -13.52
CA ILE A 23 -4.14 -0.98 -12.60
C ILE A 23 -5.04 -0.08 -13.43
N ARG A 24 -6.35 -0.24 -13.24
CA ARG A 24 -7.34 0.71 -13.75
C ARG A 24 -7.54 1.83 -12.75
N ALA A 25 -7.41 3.06 -13.23
CA ALA A 25 -7.75 4.27 -12.51
C ALA A 25 -8.91 4.97 -13.25
N GLU A 26 -9.69 5.76 -12.53
CA GLU A 26 -10.67 6.68 -13.14
C GLU A 26 -9.96 7.90 -13.73
N LYS A 27 -8.82 8.28 -13.13
CA LYS A 27 -7.99 9.40 -13.57
C LYS A 27 -6.55 9.18 -13.11
N VAL A 28 -5.60 9.51 -13.98
CA VAL A 28 -4.16 9.54 -13.67
C VAL A 28 -3.69 10.99 -13.79
N VAL A 29 -3.00 11.48 -12.76
CA VAL A 29 -2.38 12.81 -12.75
C VAL A 29 -0.87 12.65 -12.62
N LEU A 30 -0.13 13.22 -13.57
CA LEU A 30 1.32 13.31 -13.47
C LEU A 30 1.70 14.39 -12.44
N LEU A 31 2.38 13.99 -11.37
CA LEU A 31 2.88 14.92 -10.35
C LEU A 31 4.30 15.40 -10.67
N SER A 32 5.16 14.52 -11.16
CA SER A 32 6.52 14.86 -11.60
C SER A 32 7.08 13.78 -12.53
N ASP A 33 7.98 14.16 -13.42
CA ASP A 33 8.83 13.26 -14.19
C ASP A 33 10.31 13.58 -13.99
N SER A 34 11.17 12.58 -14.16
CA SER A 34 12.62 12.74 -14.09
C SER A 34 13.29 11.80 -15.08
N LEU A 35 14.12 12.34 -15.96
CA LEU A 35 14.81 11.56 -16.98
C LEU A 35 15.93 10.70 -16.36
N LEU A 36 15.76 9.38 -16.40
CA LEU A 36 16.77 8.42 -15.93
C LEU A 36 17.83 8.17 -17.00
N ARG A 37 17.41 7.99 -18.25
CA ARG A 37 18.30 7.62 -19.36
C ARG A 37 17.67 7.99 -20.70
N THR A 38 18.50 8.44 -21.64
CA THR A 38 18.17 8.50 -23.06
C THR A 38 18.99 7.45 -23.80
N ASP A 39 18.34 6.65 -24.64
CA ASP A 39 19.02 5.69 -25.48
C ASP A 39 19.86 6.43 -26.56
N PRO A 40 21.17 6.16 -26.69
CA PRO A 40 22.02 6.91 -27.60
C PRO A 40 21.79 6.59 -29.08
N VAL A 41 21.11 5.48 -29.40
CA VAL A 41 20.89 5.05 -30.79
C VAL A 41 19.51 5.48 -31.28
N ILE A 42 18.47 5.17 -30.50
CA ILE A 42 17.08 5.40 -30.91
C ILE A 42 16.43 6.61 -30.23
N GLY A 43 17.13 7.28 -29.31
CA GLY A 43 16.60 8.44 -28.57
C GLY A 43 15.48 8.10 -27.58
N ALA A 44 15.21 6.81 -27.33
CA ALA A 44 14.16 6.39 -26.42
C ALA A 44 14.47 6.79 -24.99
N GLU A 45 13.52 7.44 -24.33
CA GLU A 45 13.67 7.90 -22.96
C GLU A 45 13.19 6.85 -21.96
N THR A 46 13.85 6.84 -20.82
CA THR A 46 13.46 6.11 -19.62
C THR A 46 13.23 7.14 -18.52
N LEU A 47 12.02 7.19 -17.97
CA LEU A 47 11.59 8.20 -17.02
C LEU A 47 11.25 7.58 -15.67
N LEU A 48 11.44 8.33 -14.60
CA LEU A 48 10.87 8.09 -13.29
C LEU A 48 9.67 9.03 -13.11
N LEU A 49 8.47 8.48 -13.07
CA LEU A 49 7.23 9.22 -12.92
C LEU A 49 6.74 9.12 -11.48
N ARG A 50 6.19 10.21 -10.97
CA ARG A 50 5.33 10.22 -9.78
C ARG A 50 3.91 10.51 -10.25
N LEU A 51 3.00 9.56 -10.00
CA LEU A 51 1.65 9.58 -10.51
C LEU A 51 0.67 9.55 -9.33
N GLU A 52 -0.35 10.39 -9.40
CA GLU A 52 -1.52 10.32 -8.54
C GLU A 52 -2.63 9.56 -9.28
N LEU A 53 -3.04 8.44 -8.69
CA LEU A 53 -4.06 7.55 -9.22
C LEU A 53 -5.36 7.76 -8.45
N HIS A 54 -6.40 8.12 -9.18
CA HIS A 54 -7.76 8.23 -8.66
C HIS A 54 -8.47 6.92 -8.93
N ARG A 55 -8.71 6.11 -7.91
CA ARG A 55 -9.20 4.73 -8.05
C ARG A 55 -10.43 4.52 -7.19
N ARG A 56 -11.36 3.71 -7.68
CA ARG A 56 -12.40 3.17 -6.80
C ARG A 56 -11.82 2.03 -5.97
N PRO A 57 -12.11 1.95 -4.66
CA PRO A 57 -11.69 0.81 -3.87
C PRO A 57 -12.28 -0.48 -4.45
N PRO A 58 -11.62 -1.64 -4.26
CA PRO A 58 -12.21 -2.90 -4.62
C PRO A 58 -13.48 -3.11 -3.78
N ILE A 59 -14.61 -3.33 -4.46
CA ILE A 59 -15.92 -3.51 -3.82
C ILE A 59 -16.47 -4.89 -4.16
N THR A 60 -16.84 -5.64 -3.12
CA THR A 60 -17.57 -6.90 -3.27
C THR A 60 -19.05 -6.59 -3.43
N ASN A 61 -19.52 -6.52 -4.67
CA ASN A 61 -20.94 -6.36 -4.96
C ASN A 61 -21.74 -7.62 -4.57
N TRP A 62 -23.07 -7.52 -4.61
CA TRP A 62 -23.95 -8.61 -4.21
C TRP A 62 -23.70 -9.90 -5.00
N ALA A 63 -23.54 -9.83 -6.32
CA ALA A 63 -23.29 -11.01 -7.15
C ALA A 63 -21.98 -11.72 -6.79
N ALA A 64 -20.93 -10.96 -6.51
CA ALA A 64 -19.65 -11.49 -6.04
C ALA A 64 -19.79 -12.13 -4.65
N LEU A 65 -20.51 -11.49 -3.73
CA LEU A 65 -20.79 -12.05 -2.41
C LEU A 65 -21.57 -13.38 -2.52
N GLN A 66 -22.58 -13.43 -3.38
CA GLN A 66 -23.34 -14.67 -3.63
C GLN A 66 -22.44 -15.81 -4.13
N LEU A 67 -21.45 -15.51 -4.98
CA LEU A 67 -20.49 -16.51 -5.44
C LEU A 67 -19.62 -17.04 -4.28
N ILE A 68 -19.21 -16.18 -3.35
CA ILE A 68 -18.49 -16.57 -2.13
C ILE A 68 -19.37 -17.47 -1.26
N CYS A 69 -20.65 -17.13 -1.09
CA CYS A 69 -21.60 -17.90 -0.28
C CYS A 69 -21.90 -19.29 -0.86
N LYS A 70 -21.94 -19.44 -2.20
CA LYS A 70 -22.33 -20.70 -2.85
C LYS A 70 -21.53 -21.94 -2.41
N ASN A 71 -20.25 -21.75 -2.08
CA ASN A 71 -19.35 -22.85 -1.71
C ASN A 71 -18.99 -22.84 -0.22
N THR A 72 -19.73 -22.09 0.62
CA THR A 72 -19.37 -21.87 2.01
C THR A 72 -20.54 -22.20 2.94
N ASP A 73 -20.36 -23.23 3.75
CA ASP A 73 -21.30 -23.58 4.82
C ASP A 73 -21.08 -22.73 6.08
N ASN A 74 -22.05 -22.75 7.00
CA ASN A 74 -21.95 -22.09 8.31
C ASN A 74 -21.66 -20.58 8.20
N ILE A 75 -22.34 -19.92 7.26
CA ILE A 75 -22.38 -18.47 7.13
C ILE A 75 -23.50 -17.86 7.97
N ALA A 76 -23.41 -16.56 8.28
CA ALA A 76 -24.50 -15.82 8.90
C ALA A 76 -24.53 -14.36 8.39
N TRP A 77 -25.72 -13.85 8.13
CA TRP A 77 -25.96 -12.47 7.68
C TRP A 77 -26.10 -11.57 8.90
N LEU A 78 -25.15 -10.68 9.13
CA LEU A 78 -25.11 -9.88 10.36
C LEU A 78 -25.38 -8.41 10.08
N ARG A 79 -26.03 -7.76 11.04
CA ARG A 79 -26.15 -6.29 11.15
C ARG A 79 -25.65 -5.82 12.50
N ASN A 80 -24.91 -4.74 12.51
CA ASN A 80 -24.42 -4.10 13.72
C ASN A 80 -25.45 -3.08 14.22
N ALA A 81 -26.01 -3.30 15.42
CA ALA A 81 -27.04 -2.42 15.97
C ALA A 81 -26.55 -1.00 16.28
N ARG A 82 -25.24 -0.81 16.51
CA ARG A 82 -24.65 0.50 16.83
C ARG A 82 -24.29 1.30 15.58
N SER A 83 -23.63 0.68 14.61
CA SER A 83 -23.18 1.37 13.40
C SER A 83 -24.20 1.30 12.25
N GLY A 84 -25.22 0.44 12.36
CA GLY A 84 -26.17 0.15 11.30
C GLY A 84 -25.61 -0.70 10.16
N ARG A 85 -24.30 -0.98 10.16
CA ARG A 85 -23.55 -1.64 9.08
C ARG A 85 -23.86 -3.13 9.01
N VAL A 86 -23.64 -3.74 7.84
CA VAL A 86 -23.81 -5.18 7.60
C VAL A 86 -22.47 -5.89 7.34
N ALA A 87 -22.43 -7.19 7.67
CA ALA A 87 -21.31 -8.07 7.38
C ALA A 87 -21.76 -9.52 7.21
N LEU A 88 -21.18 -10.23 6.25
CA LEU A 88 -21.31 -11.68 6.14
C LEU A 88 -20.28 -12.33 7.06
N ARG A 89 -20.74 -13.12 8.04
CA ARG A 89 -19.86 -13.98 8.83
C ARG A 89 -19.52 -15.23 8.04
N MET A 90 -18.24 -15.54 7.91
CA MET A 90 -17.77 -16.81 7.34
C MET A 90 -16.86 -17.58 8.31
N PRO A 91 -16.85 -18.91 8.25
CA PRO A 91 -15.89 -19.71 9.00
C PRO A 91 -14.46 -19.49 8.50
N THR A 92 -13.49 -19.71 9.38
CA THR A 92 -12.05 -19.77 9.07
C THR A 92 -11.39 -20.73 10.03
N TRP A 93 -10.14 -21.11 9.76
CA TRP A 93 -9.33 -21.88 10.70
C TRP A 93 -9.19 -21.16 12.07
N PRO A 94 -9.12 -21.91 13.18
CA PRO A 94 -8.87 -21.33 14.50
C PRO A 94 -7.50 -20.67 14.58
N GLY A 95 -7.29 -19.83 15.58
CA GLY A 95 -5.98 -19.26 15.93
C GLY A 95 -5.54 -19.69 17.33
N GLN A 96 -4.35 -19.28 17.73
CA GLN A 96 -3.93 -19.28 19.13
C GLN A 96 -3.87 -17.84 19.64
N ASP A 97 -4.18 -17.62 20.92
CA ASP A 97 -3.80 -16.40 21.63
C ASP A 97 -2.34 -16.42 22.07
N ASP A 98 -1.93 -15.33 22.70
CA ASP A 98 -0.58 -15.13 23.24
C ASP A 98 -0.22 -16.15 24.34
N ASP A 99 -1.23 -16.78 24.97
CA ASP A 99 -1.08 -17.86 25.96
C ASP A 99 -1.04 -19.26 25.31
N GLY A 100 -1.09 -19.35 23.98
CA GLY A 100 -1.07 -20.60 23.22
C GLY A 100 -2.38 -21.38 23.23
N LYS A 101 -3.47 -20.81 23.75
CA LYS A 101 -4.78 -21.44 23.79
C LYS A 101 -5.49 -21.27 22.45
N TRP A 102 -6.16 -22.34 22.02
CA TRP A 102 -6.94 -22.32 20.78
C TRP A 102 -8.19 -21.45 20.89
N ILE A 103 -8.39 -20.59 19.88
CA ILE A 103 -9.54 -19.68 19.76
C ILE A 103 -10.22 -19.88 18.41
N GLU A 104 -11.55 -20.04 18.45
CA GLU A 104 -12.37 -20.03 17.24
C GLU A 104 -12.44 -18.62 16.63
N ARG A 105 -12.21 -18.56 15.31
CA ARG A 105 -12.24 -17.32 14.54
C ARG A 105 -13.26 -17.38 13.42
N CYS A 106 -13.68 -16.20 12.96
CA CYS A 106 -14.49 -16.02 11.77
C CYS A 106 -13.99 -14.80 10.97
N TYR A 107 -14.29 -14.78 9.68
CA TYR A 107 -14.23 -13.55 8.90
C TYR A 107 -15.57 -12.82 8.98
N LEU A 108 -15.51 -11.49 9.09
CA LEU A 108 -16.60 -10.60 8.74
C LEU A 108 -16.25 -9.96 7.39
N ILE A 109 -16.97 -10.37 6.35
CA ILE A 109 -16.84 -9.81 5.00
C ILE A 109 -17.81 -8.64 4.88
N ARG A 110 -17.31 -7.52 4.37
CA ARG A 110 -18.04 -6.29 4.09
C ARG A 110 -17.78 -5.87 2.65
N PRO A 111 -18.58 -4.95 2.06
CA PRO A 111 -18.38 -4.53 0.67
C PRO A 111 -16.95 -4.05 0.40
N SER A 112 -16.38 -3.28 1.34
CA SER A 112 -15.07 -2.64 1.20
C SER A 112 -13.90 -3.43 1.81
N GLY A 113 -14.10 -4.70 2.20
CA GLY A 113 -13.02 -5.51 2.74
C GLY A 113 -13.47 -6.58 3.74
N GLN A 114 -12.52 -7.13 4.49
CA GLN A 114 -12.78 -8.19 5.45
C GLN A 114 -11.99 -8.00 6.74
N LEU A 115 -12.54 -8.47 7.85
CA LEU A 115 -11.89 -8.49 9.16
C LEU A 115 -11.93 -9.92 9.73
N ARG A 116 -10.78 -10.43 10.17
CA ARG A 116 -10.74 -11.67 10.96
C ARG A 116 -10.89 -11.34 12.43
N MET A 117 -11.79 -12.02 13.12
CA MET A 117 -12.04 -11.77 14.54
C MET A 117 -12.39 -13.04 15.31
N ASP A 118 -12.23 -12.98 16.63
CA ASP A 118 -12.58 -14.06 17.54
C ASP A 118 -14.10 -14.19 17.67
N ARG A 119 -14.62 -15.42 17.64
CA ARG A 119 -16.07 -15.65 17.73
C ARG A 119 -16.65 -15.25 19.08
N ALA A 120 -15.88 -15.35 20.17
CA ALA A 120 -16.30 -14.89 21.48
C ALA A 120 -16.47 -13.36 21.50
N ALA A 121 -15.52 -12.62 20.92
CA ALA A 121 -15.61 -11.17 20.76
C ALA A 121 -16.79 -10.77 19.87
N LEU A 122 -17.08 -11.53 18.81
CA LEU A 122 -18.26 -11.30 17.97
C LEU A 122 -19.55 -11.43 18.78
N LYS A 123 -19.70 -12.48 19.61
CA LYS A 123 -20.89 -12.67 20.46
C LYS A 123 -21.07 -11.54 21.49
N ALA A 124 -19.97 -10.99 22.00
CA ALA A 124 -19.99 -9.87 22.95
C ALA A 124 -20.18 -8.50 22.28
N SER A 125 -20.27 -8.43 20.96
CA SER A 125 -20.40 -7.20 20.18
C SER A 125 -21.86 -6.86 19.85
N HIS A 126 -22.06 -5.79 19.07
CA HIS A 126 -23.39 -5.36 18.62
C HIS A 126 -23.85 -6.02 17.30
N TRP A 127 -23.17 -7.08 16.84
CA TRP A 127 -23.56 -7.81 15.64
C TRP A 127 -24.65 -8.84 15.95
N SER A 128 -25.75 -8.78 15.22
CA SER A 128 -26.87 -9.72 15.33
C SER A 128 -27.27 -10.26 13.96
N GLU A 129 -27.75 -11.50 13.91
CA GLU A 129 -28.26 -12.12 12.68
C GLU A 129 -29.52 -11.39 12.18
N ILE A 130 -29.62 -11.27 10.86
CA ILE A 130 -30.77 -10.71 10.14
C ILE A 130 -31.13 -11.58 8.94
N GLU A 131 -32.34 -11.39 8.41
CA GLU A 131 -32.79 -12.12 7.23
C GLU A 131 -31.98 -11.77 5.97
N PRO A 132 -31.73 -12.73 5.06
CA PRO A 132 -30.94 -12.52 3.84
C PRO A 132 -31.47 -11.38 2.96
N ASP A 133 -32.80 -11.26 2.82
CA ASP A 133 -33.42 -10.22 1.98
C ASP A 133 -33.18 -8.82 2.56
N ALA A 134 -33.31 -8.66 3.87
CA ALA A 134 -33.00 -7.41 4.55
C ALA A 134 -31.49 -7.08 4.47
N PHE A 135 -30.64 -8.11 4.56
CA PHE A 135 -29.21 -7.96 4.42
C PHE A 135 -28.82 -7.46 3.03
N GLN A 136 -29.41 -7.99 1.96
CA GLN A 136 -29.14 -7.54 0.59
C GLN A 136 -29.36 -6.04 0.42
N VAL A 137 -30.49 -5.52 0.91
CA VAL A 137 -30.81 -4.08 0.81
C VAL A 137 -29.75 -3.23 1.50
N PHE A 138 -29.35 -3.59 2.71
CA PHE A 138 -28.29 -2.87 3.42
C PHE A 138 -26.92 -3.02 2.75
N TRP A 139 -26.61 -4.20 2.21
CA TRP A 139 -25.36 -4.47 1.51
C TRP A 139 -25.24 -3.62 0.25
N GLU A 140 -26.30 -3.56 -0.56
CA GLU A 140 -26.37 -2.73 -1.76
C GLU A 140 -26.25 -1.24 -1.43
N GLY A 141 -26.86 -0.79 -0.31
CA GLY A 141 -26.68 0.57 0.20
C GLY A 141 -25.22 0.88 0.56
N GLU A 142 -24.53 -0.02 1.26
CA GLU A 142 -23.11 0.15 1.56
C GLU A 142 -22.21 0.04 0.32
N VAL A 143 -22.56 -0.78 -0.66
CA VAL A 143 -21.86 -0.88 -1.96
C VAL A 143 -21.97 0.46 -2.70
N ALA A 144 -23.16 1.07 -2.73
CA ALA A 144 -23.38 2.37 -3.37
C ALA A 144 -22.54 3.46 -2.69
N GLU A 145 -22.61 3.57 -1.35
CA GLU A 145 -21.79 4.49 -0.56
C GLU A 145 -20.28 4.27 -0.80
N ALA A 146 -19.83 3.02 -0.81
CA ALA A 146 -18.43 2.70 -1.06
C ALA A 146 -17.98 3.06 -2.49
N THR A 147 -18.88 2.98 -3.46
CA THR A 147 -18.58 3.28 -4.88
C THR A 147 -18.36 4.77 -5.12
N GLU A 148 -18.97 5.63 -4.29
CA GLU A 148 -18.78 7.08 -4.35
C GLU A 148 -17.40 7.52 -3.80
N ASN A 149 -16.77 6.67 -2.99
CA ASN A 149 -15.47 6.98 -2.42
C ASN A 149 -14.36 6.80 -3.45
N LEU A 150 -13.81 7.92 -3.91
CA LEU A 150 -12.61 7.94 -4.72
C LEU A 150 -11.39 7.89 -3.81
N MET A 151 -10.58 6.84 -3.95
CA MET A 151 -9.27 6.74 -3.31
C MET A 151 -8.25 7.46 -4.19
N VAL A 152 -7.43 8.29 -3.56
CA VAL A 152 -6.28 8.93 -4.20
C VAL A 152 -5.02 8.27 -3.66
N GLU A 153 -4.22 7.69 -4.55
CA GLU A 153 -2.98 7.00 -4.23
C GLU A 153 -1.84 7.60 -5.04
N THR A 154 -0.72 7.93 -4.41
CA THR A 154 0.49 8.34 -5.15
C THR A 154 1.43 7.16 -5.31
N ILE A 155 1.85 6.90 -6.54
CA ILE A 155 2.87 5.89 -6.86
C ILE A 155 4.07 6.53 -7.55
N THR A 156 5.24 5.91 -7.38
CA THR A 156 6.41 6.20 -8.21
C THR A 156 6.63 5.03 -9.17
N MET A 157 6.91 5.30 -10.45
CA MET A 157 7.06 4.28 -11.49
C MET A 157 8.22 4.61 -12.45
N ALA A 158 9.07 3.64 -12.76
CA ALA A 158 10.00 3.72 -13.88
C ALA A 158 9.30 3.26 -15.17
N THR A 159 9.33 4.06 -16.23
CA THR A 159 8.68 3.78 -17.53
C THR A 159 9.62 4.04 -18.71
N GLY A 160 9.25 3.59 -19.91
CA GLY A 160 10.04 3.69 -21.13
C GLY A 160 10.90 2.45 -21.37
N LEU A 161 12.12 2.63 -21.88
CA LEU A 161 13.02 1.52 -22.17
C LEU A 161 13.73 1.01 -20.90
N LEU A 162 13.14 0.02 -20.22
CA LEU A 162 13.61 -0.43 -18.91
C LEU A 162 14.78 -1.41 -18.93
N LEU A 163 14.88 -2.29 -19.93
CA LEU A 163 15.90 -3.35 -19.97
C LEU A 163 17.34 -2.84 -19.75
N PRO A 164 17.78 -1.72 -20.36
CA PRO A 164 19.12 -1.19 -20.17
C PRO A 164 19.43 -0.75 -18.72
N ILE A 165 18.39 -0.45 -17.94
CA ILE A 165 18.52 -0.01 -16.55
C ILE A 165 18.03 -1.05 -15.54
N TRP A 166 17.70 -2.26 -15.99
CA TRP A 166 17.02 -3.25 -15.15
C TRP A 166 17.78 -3.59 -13.87
N HIS A 167 19.11 -3.67 -13.96
CA HIS A 167 20.02 -3.94 -12.85
C HIS A 167 20.09 -2.82 -11.78
N LYS A 168 19.56 -1.63 -12.08
CA LYS A 168 19.48 -0.47 -11.16
C LYS A 168 18.16 -0.40 -10.41
N LEU A 169 17.12 -1.05 -10.94
CA LEU A 169 15.81 -1.09 -10.31
C LEU A 169 15.80 -2.05 -9.10
N PRO A 170 14.83 -1.94 -8.18
CA PRO A 170 14.72 -2.85 -7.03
C PRO A 170 14.55 -4.31 -7.47
N GLU A 171 15.07 -5.28 -6.70
CA GLU A 171 14.99 -6.70 -7.04
C GLU A 171 13.80 -7.43 -6.41
N ASP A 172 13.17 -6.80 -5.41
CA ASP A 172 12.07 -7.33 -4.61
C ASP A 172 10.75 -7.45 -5.38
N ASP A 173 10.46 -6.51 -6.28
CA ASP A 173 9.26 -6.57 -7.13
C ASP A 173 9.56 -6.31 -8.61
N VAL A 174 9.76 -7.38 -9.38
CA VAL A 174 10.10 -7.33 -10.82
C VAL A 174 8.91 -7.17 -11.76
N ARG A 175 7.68 -7.05 -11.24
CA ARG A 175 6.46 -6.99 -12.06
C ARG A 175 6.38 -5.74 -12.91
N VAL A 176 5.86 -5.90 -14.13
CA VAL A 176 5.54 -4.78 -15.03
C VAL A 176 4.05 -4.50 -14.93
N TRP A 177 3.73 -3.24 -14.70
CA TRP A 177 2.38 -2.73 -14.53
C TRP A 177 1.96 -1.92 -15.74
N ARG A 178 0.68 -2.06 -16.11
CA ARG A 178 -0.05 -1.15 -16.98
C ARG A 178 -0.92 -0.25 -16.13
N ILE A 179 -0.70 1.05 -16.18
CA ILE A 179 -1.62 2.05 -15.62
C ILE A 179 -2.51 2.55 -16.75
N ASP A 180 -3.82 2.46 -16.58
CA ASP A 180 -4.82 2.78 -17.60
C ASP A 180 -5.97 3.58 -16.99
N ASP A 181 -6.29 4.73 -17.60
CA ASP A 181 -7.41 5.60 -17.21
C ASP A 181 -8.58 5.61 -18.21
N GLY A 182 -8.50 4.81 -19.27
CA GLY A 182 -9.51 4.72 -20.32
C GLY A 182 -9.66 5.93 -21.23
N VAL A 183 -8.96 7.05 -20.98
CA VAL A 183 -9.10 8.32 -21.73
C VAL A 183 -7.88 8.58 -22.64
N GLY A 184 -6.78 7.83 -22.47
CA GLY A 184 -5.58 7.97 -23.29
C GLY A 184 -4.78 6.69 -23.50
N GLY A 185 -3.47 6.85 -23.68
CA GLY A 185 -2.52 5.74 -23.75
C GLY A 185 -2.18 5.20 -22.36
N SER A 186 -2.02 3.88 -22.25
CA SER A 186 -1.62 3.26 -20.99
C SER A 186 -0.12 3.46 -20.71
N ILE A 187 0.25 3.72 -19.46
CA ILE A 187 1.65 3.79 -19.03
C ILE A 187 2.11 2.38 -18.66
N LEU A 188 3.20 1.92 -19.28
CA LEU A 188 3.83 0.64 -18.94
C LEU A 188 5.12 0.89 -18.16
N GLY A 189 5.27 0.24 -17.01
CA GLY A 189 6.46 0.46 -16.20
C GLY A 189 6.55 -0.43 -14.97
N ARG A 190 7.56 -0.18 -14.15
CA ARG A 190 7.75 -0.85 -12.85
C ARG A 190 7.46 0.13 -11.73
N ILE A 191 6.56 -0.23 -10.83
CA ILE A 191 6.30 0.55 -9.63
C ILE A 191 7.52 0.43 -8.72
N ILE A 192 7.96 1.56 -8.19
CA ILE A 192 9.12 1.69 -7.32
C ILE A 192 8.62 1.95 -5.91
N HIS A 193 9.00 1.07 -4.97
CA HIS A 193 8.69 1.27 -3.57
C HIS A 193 9.31 2.58 -3.05
N PRO A 194 8.60 3.40 -2.23
CA PRO A 194 9.10 4.69 -1.77
C PRO A 194 10.52 4.64 -1.16
N ALA A 195 10.82 3.60 -0.37
CA ALA A 195 12.14 3.40 0.23
C ALA A 195 13.31 3.27 -0.78
N ALA A 196 13.03 2.92 -2.04
CA ALA A 196 14.03 2.75 -3.09
C ALA A 196 14.23 4.00 -3.96
N VAL A 197 13.32 4.99 -3.90
CA VAL A 197 13.32 6.15 -4.80
C VAL A 197 14.64 6.92 -4.70
N GLU A 198 15.07 7.29 -3.49
CA GLU A 198 16.32 8.03 -3.27
C GLU A 198 17.55 7.27 -3.80
N ARG A 199 17.60 5.94 -3.63
CA ARG A 199 18.69 5.11 -4.16
C ARG A 199 18.73 5.19 -5.68
N ILE A 200 17.59 5.01 -6.33
CA ILE A 200 17.49 5.08 -7.80
C ILE A 200 17.96 6.46 -8.27
N GLN A 201 17.46 7.54 -7.67
CA GLN A 201 17.89 8.89 -8.03
C GLN A 201 19.40 9.07 -7.98
N ARG A 202 20.04 8.61 -6.90
CA ARG A 202 21.49 8.65 -6.75
C ARG A 202 22.21 7.85 -7.83
N GLU A 203 21.71 6.67 -8.20
CA GLU A 203 22.28 5.83 -9.27
C GLU A 203 22.23 6.47 -10.66
N PHE A 204 21.42 7.52 -10.84
CA PHE A 204 21.28 8.32 -12.05
C PHE A 204 21.75 9.77 -11.89
N GLY A 205 22.31 10.16 -10.73
CA GLY A 205 22.76 11.53 -10.48
C GLY A 205 21.62 12.57 -10.38
N LEU A 206 20.45 12.13 -9.92
CA LEU A 206 19.22 12.92 -9.79
C LEU A 206 18.87 13.20 -8.33
N ASP A 207 19.88 13.31 -7.45
CA ASP A 207 19.65 13.46 -6.00
C ASP A 207 18.69 14.63 -5.71
N GLY A 208 17.54 14.31 -5.10
CA GLY A 208 16.52 15.29 -4.71
C GLY A 208 15.56 15.72 -5.83
N ALA A 209 15.62 15.13 -7.04
CA ALA A 209 14.73 15.50 -8.15
C ALA A 209 13.26 15.10 -7.95
N THR A 210 12.96 14.26 -6.97
CA THR A 210 11.63 13.69 -6.69
C THR A 210 11.50 13.62 -5.19
N ALA A 211 10.67 14.48 -4.64
CA ALA A 211 10.37 14.48 -3.21
C ALA A 211 9.12 13.62 -2.97
N LEU A 212 9.28 12.59 -2.13
CA LEU A 212 8.16 11.79 -1.65
C LEU A 212 7.25 12.64 -0.77
N GLY A 213 5.94 12.43 -0.88
CA GLY A 213 4.94 13.02 -0.01
C GLY A 213 4.85 12.31 1.35
N PRO A 214 4.15 12.92 2.33
CA PRO A 214 3.96 12.33 3.66
C PRO A 214 3.44 10.89 3.67
N ASP A 215 2.41 10.59 2.86
CA ASP A 215 1.83 9.24 2.81
C ASP A 215 2.79 8.21 2.22
N GLU A 216 3.55 8.58 1.19
CA GLU A 216 4.60 7.72 0.61
C GLU A 216 5.74 7.48 1.61
N ILE A 217 6.08 8.47 2.45
CA ILE A 217 7.08 8.32 3.51
C ILE A 217 6.56 7.38 4.61
N ILE A 218 5.28 7.48 4.99
CA ILE A 218 4.68 6.57 5.98
C ILE A 218 4.62 5.14 5.47
N ASP A 219 4.26 4.94 4.20
CA ASP A 219 4.27 3.63 3.57
C ASP A 219 5.70 3.08 3.46
N GLY A 220 6.63 3.92 2.99
CA GLY A 220 8.05 3.63 2.88
C GLY A 220 8.72 3.23 4.20
N ALA A 221 8.22 3.73 5.33
CA ALA A 221 8.75 3.40 6.66
C ALA A 221 8.62 1.92 7.02
N ARG A 222 7.80 1.14 6.29
CA ARG A 222 7.65 -0.31 6.46
C ARG A 222 8.88 -1.09 5.95
N SER A 223 9.68 -0.51 5.07
CA SER A 223 10.90 -1.15 4.57
C SER A 223 11.99 -1.26 5.63
N VAL A 224 12.84 -2.27 5.46
CA VAL A 224 14.05 -2.43 6.26
C VAL A 224 14.93 -1.19 6.08
N GLY A 225 15.27 -0.54 7.20
CA GLY A 225 16.07 0.70 7.20
C GLY A 225 15.27 2.00 7.04
N GLY A 226 13.98 1.93 6.73
CA GLY A 226 13.10 3.09 6.59
C GLY A 226 13.28 3.86 5.28
N VAL A 227 12.72 5.06 5.23
CA VAL A 227 12.73 5.97 4.08
C VAL A 227 13.16 7.36 4.51
N SER A 228 13.95 8.04 3.68
CA SER A 228 14.51 9.34 4.02
C SER A 228 13.42 10.42 4.06
N ILE A 229 13.56 11.39 4.98
CA ILE A 229 12.62 12.49 5.14
C ILE A 229 13.20 13.72 4.43
N PRO A 230 12.56 14.21 3.33
CA PRO A 230 13.03 15.39 2.61
C PRO A 230 13.22 16.60 3.55
N GLY A 231 14.34 17.31 3.39
CA GLY A 231 14.69 18.49 4.21
C GLY A 231 15.30 18.17 5.58
N LEU A 232 15.32 16.91 6.02
CA LEU A 232 15.80 16.52 7.36
C LEU A 232 17.19 15.85 7.35
N GLY A 233 18.00 16.13 6.33
CA GLY A 233 19.37 15.61 6.20
C GLY A 233 19.39 14.07 6.19
N PRO A 234 20.19 13.40 7.03
CA PRO A 234 20.29 11.93 7.05
C PRO A 234 19.09 11.25 7.72
N ALA A 235 18.10 12.00 8.21
CA ALA A 235 17.01 11.43 8.98
C ALA A 235 16.10 10.54 8.13
N ARG A 236 15.67 9.43 8.72
CA ARG A 236 14.80 8.44 8.06
C ARG A 236 13.62 8.10 8.94
N LEU A 237 12.44 7.93 8.34
CA LEU A 237 11.28 7.38 9.01
C LEU A 237 11.33 5.85 8.92
N ALA A 238 11.24 5.17 10.07
CA ALA A 238 11.23 3.72 10.14
C ALA A 238 10.12 3.22 11.07
N ARG A 239 9.46 2.13 10.68
CA ARG A 239 8.52 1.43 11.55
C ARG A 239 9.31 0.48 12.48
N VAL A 240 9.09 0.62 13.77
CA VAL A 240 9.78 -0.15 14.82
C VAL A 240 8.80 -0.68 15.85
N HIS A 241 9.17 -1.73 16.58
CA HIS A 241 8.41 -2.20 17.72
C HIS A 241 9.06 -1.72 19.02
N VAL A 242 8.25 -1.15 19.91
CA VAL A 242 8.64 -0.73 21.26
C VAL A 242 7.55 -1.23 22.21
N ASN A 243 7.93 -2.07 23.17
CA ASN A 243 6.99 -2.71 24.13
C ASN A 243 5.78 -3.32 23.42
N ASP A 244 6.03 -4.17 22.41
CA ASP A 244 5.03 -4.87 21.60
C ASP A 244 4.06 -3.97 20.80
N SER A 245 4.29 -2.66 20.76
CA SER A 245 3.55 -1.71 19.94
C SER A 245 4.39 -1.23 18.76
N ALA A 246 3.81 -1.23 17.57
CA ALA A 246 4.40 -0.58 16.41
C ALA A 246 4.45 0.94 16.59
N ARG A 247 5.57 1.56 16.25
CA ARG A 247 5.84 3.00 16.30
C ARG A 247 6.45 3.46 14.97
N LEU A 248 6.23 4.72 14.62
CA LEU A 248 6.94 5.42 13.55
C LEU A 248 8.08 6.22 14.19
N GLU A 249 9.32 5.79 13.99
CA GLU A 249 10.51 6.43 14.55
C GLU A 249 11.21 7.30 13.51
N ILE A 250 11.58 8.53 13.89
CA ILE A 250 12.54 9.33 13.15
C ILE A 250 13.93 8.93 13.63
N ARG A 251 14.67 8.20 12.80
CA ARG A 251 16.06 7.79 13.03
C ARG A 251 17.02 8.80 12.43
N ASP A 252 18.26 8.78 12.94
CA ASP A 252 19.40 9.52 12.40
C ASP A 252 19.17 11.04 12.24
N TYR A 253 18.22 11.60 13.00
CA TYR A 253 18.01 13.04 13.08
C TYR A 253 19.19 13.73 13.77
N ARG A 254 19.47 14.97 13.39
CA ARG A 254 20.55 15.73 14.03
C ARG A 254 20.11 16.16 15.43
N PRO A 255 20.96 16.04 16.48
CA PRO A 255 20.57 16.35 17.86
C PRO A 255 19.97 17.75 18.06
N GLU A 256 20.42 18.74 17.29
CA GLU A 256 19.90 20.12 17.28
C GLU A 256 18.44 20.22 16.82
N ASP A 257 17.96 19.30 15.98
CA ASP A 257 16.59 19.31 15.46
C ASP A 257 15.57 18.81 16.49
N ARG A 258 16.03 18.20 17.60
CA ARG A 258 15.17 17.53 18.58
C ARG A 258 14.07 18.42 19.16
N THR A 259 14.42 19.65 19.55
CA THR A 259 13.45 20.58 20.15
C THR A 259 12.42 21.02 19.11
N TRP A 260 12.86 21.26 17.88
CA TRP A 260 12.00 21.65 16.77
C TRP A 260 11.08 20.52 16.31
N LEU A 261 11.57 19.28 16.20
CA LEU A 261 10.75 18.10 15.90
C LEU A 261 9.61 17.92 16.91
N LYS A 262 9.89 18.18 18.20
CA LYS A 262 8.85 18.19 19.23
C LYS A 262 7.82 19.31 19.03
N ALA A 263 8.28 20.50 18.66
CA ALA A 263 7.40 21.63 18.33
C ALA A 263 6.53 21.37 17.09
N CYS A 264 6.99 20.53 16.16
CA CYS A 264 6.20 20.06 15.02
C CYS A 264 5.11 19.06 15.41
N GLY A 265 5.24 18.39 16.55
CA GLY A 265 4.27 17.41 17.06
C GLY A 265 4.82 16.01 17.28
N ALA A 266 6.11 15.78 17.02
CA ALA A 266 6.77 14.53 17.38
C ALA A 266 6.91 14.42 18.92
N PHE A 267 7.03 13.20 19.43
CA PHE A 267 7.25 12.96 20.86
C PHE A 267 8.52 12.13 21.07
N SER A 268 9.05 12.16 22.30
CA SER A 268 10.24 11.40 22.66
C SER A 268 9.94 10.35 23.71
N GLU A 269 10.48 9.14 23.55
CA GLU A 269 10.55 8.13 24.61
C GLU A 269 12.01 7.78 24.89
N VAL A 270 12.30 7.39 26.13
CA VAL A 270 13.60 6.81 26.49
C VAL A 270 13.48 5.30 26.37
N VAL A 271 14.12 4.72 25.36
CA VAL A 271 14.11 3.28 25.10
C VAL A 271 15.56 2.80 25.07
N ALA A 272 15.88 1.76 25.84
CA ALA A 272 17.24 1.22 25.97
C ALA A 272 18.29 2.33 26.26
N PHE A 273 17.98 3.21 27.22
CA PHE A 273 18.82 4.33 27.65
C PHE A 273 19.11 5.40 26.57
N LYS A 274 18.40 5.39 25.44
CA LYS A 274 18.51 6.39 24.38
C LYS A 274 17.21 7.16 24.20
N THR A 275 17.32 8.49 24.02
CA THR A 275 16.18 9.33 23.64
C THR A 275 15.88 9.14 22.16
N ARG A 276 14.74 8.54 21.85
CA ARG A 276 14.27 8.29 20.49
C ARG A 276 13.09 9.20 20.19
N ILE A 277 12.89 9.56 18.92
CA ILE A 277 11.83 10.47 18.48
C ILE A 277 10.84 9.70 17.62
N PHE A 278 9.56 9.89 17.90
CA PHE A 278 8.46 9.16 17.27
C PHE A 278 7.37 10.10 16.77
N LEU A 279 6.66 9.65 15.73
CA LEU A 279 5.45 10.27 15.24
C LEU A 279 4.21 9.53 15.77
N PRO A 280 3.20 10.26 16.28
CA PRO A 280 1.91 9.67 16.63
C PRO A 280 1.21 9.17 15.35
N PRO A 281 0.80 7.89 15.25
CA PRO A 281 0.30 7.32 13.99
C PRO A 281 -0.89 8.06 13.38
N ASP A 282 -1.77 8.61 14.22
CA ASP A 282 -2.98 9.36 13.86
C ASP A 282 -2.69 10.75 13.29
N ARG A 283 -1.52 11.34 13.56
CA ARG A 283 -1.11 12.67 13.06
C ARG A 283 0.20 12.65 12.27
N ALA A 284 0.70 11.45 11.94
CA ALA A 284 2.00 11.30 11.29
C ALA A 284 2.05 12.04 9.94
N CYS A 285 0.97 11.97 9.17
CA CYS A 285 0.86 12.63 7.86
C CYS A 285 0.99 14.16 7.99
N ASP A 286 0.18 14.77 8.86
CA ASP A 286 0.21 16.22 9.11
C ASP A 286 1.56 16.71 9.64
N ILE A 287 2.16 15.95 10.57
CA ILE A 287 3.46 16.31 11.15
C ILE A 287 4.57 16.22 10.10
N LEU A 288 4.57 15.19 9.26
CA LEU A 288 5.53 15.07 8.15
C LEU A 288 5.35 16.20 7.13
N ALA A 289 4.10 16.51 6.76
CA ALA A 289 3.81 17.63 5.86
C ALA A 289 4.39 18.94 6.40
N ARG A 290 4.21 19.20 7.70
CA ARG A 290 4.76 20.36 8.39
C ARG A 290 6.30 20.36 8.42
N ILE A 291 6.92 19.24 8.80
CA ILE A 291 8.39 19.08 8.84
C ILE A 291 8.98 19.38 7.45
N MET A 292 8.37 18.83 6.40
CA MET A 292 8.83 19.00 5.03
C MET A 292 8.63 20.44 4.53
N ALA A 293 7.52 21.08 4.86
CA ALA A 293 7.24 22.47 4.47
C ALA A 293 8.16 23.49 5.17
N GLU A 294 8.53 23.25 6.43
CA GLU A 294 9.42 24.15 7.19
C GLU A 294 10.93 23.96 6.86
N ARG A 295 11.29 22.91 6.11
CA ARG A 295 12.68 22.54 5.76
C ARG A 295 12.93 22.39 4.27
N SER A 296 11.96 22.74 3.41
CA SER A 296 12.10 22.72 1.95
C SER A 296 12.89 23.92 1.43
#